data_AF-A0A255ZLU8-F1
#
_entry.id   AF-A0A255ZLU8-F1
#
_cell.length_a   1.000
_cell.length_b   1.000
_cell.length_c   1.000
_cell.angle_alpha   90.00
_cell.angle_beta   90.00
_cell.angle_gamma   90.00
#
_symmetry.space_group_name_H-M   'P 1'
#
loop_
_entity.id
_entity.type
_entity.pdbx_description
1 polymer ?
#
loop_
_entity_poly.entity_id
_entity_poly.type
_entity_poly.pdbx_seq_one_letter_code
_entity_poly.pdbx_strand_id
1 'polypeptide(L)'
;MHQQYSHRTHRLCALLTLCLVLSACGGGGADEGDAAATAANTTPLPAPRISGVVGSLLHQQTFTVQGSHFGSKPQAAPLRFEDFDTRTTGAAPASFGYTNYGGFGGSTRVDDSVAFGSGKSLKHQGHFGAVSTNDVEESFPHIAVTGFSTQELYLSYRLKFRTHGGRMVQLKFNRSGMEVAGAHGSPCYGGKPKYYSSYYPDGPGVNRYSSDKRLTSVQGGIVRSDGSLDEGWAGEAKMGSGTVLAIPEDTWVQVEEYYRLNDVGQANGEHVTWVNGNRQIDRHTLQPRDAAGQLLNCSYLVVGMDYWINPSSTDGVAVWYDDHYLDTSRARLVLANAATWAASTIRNPQVASQWQDGSISATLQRGGFSSGIAWLYVVRADGSTSASWPVTLP
;
A
#
# COMPACT_ATOMS: atom_id res chain seq x y z
N MET A 1 43.84 -21.60 -63.15
CA MET A 1 43.94 -22.18 -61.80
C MET A 1 42.51 -22.15 -61.23
N HIS A 2 41.64 -23.17 -61.36
CA HIS A 2 41.63 -24.49 -60.67
C HIS A 2 42.03 -24.32 -59.19
N GLN A 3 41.22 -24.60 -58.16
CA GLN A 3 40.25 -25.68 -57.85
C GLN A 3 39.10 -25.11 -56.97
N GLN A 4 37.82 -25.52 -56.99
CA GLN A 4 37.12 -26.81 -56.81
C GLN A 4 36.92 -27.32 -55.35
N TYR A 5 35.63 -27.45 -54.97
CA TYR A 5 34.95 -28.33 -53.98
C TYR A 5 35.33 -28.21 -52.47
N SER A 6 34.48 -28.46 -51.47
CA SER A 6 33.40 -29.45 -51.31
C SER A 6 32.41 -29.08 -50.17
N HIS A 7 31.16 -29.53 -50.32
CA HIS A 7 30.14 -29.71 -49.28
C HIS A 7 30.59 -30.67 -48.14
N ARG A 8 30.05 -30.52 -46.92
CA ARG A 8 29.37 -31.60 -46.14
C ARG A 8 28.75 -31.14 -44.80
N THR A 9 27.43 -31.24 -44.76
CA THR A 9 26.49 -31.77 -43.74
C THR A 9 26.91 -32.17 -42.31
N HIS A 10 25.98 -31.83 -41.39
CA HIS A 10 25.51 -32.49 -40.15
C HIS A 10 26.43 -32.61 -38.93
N ARG A 11 25.95 -32.12 -37.76
CA ARG A 11 25.28 -32.94 -36.72
C ARG A 11 24.89 -32.10 -35.48
N LEU A 12 23.68 -32.36 -34.98
CA LEU A 12 23.28 -32.13 -33.59
C LEU A 12 24.26 -32.82 -32.64
N CYS A 13 24.59 -32.18 -31.51
CA CYS A 13 24.88 -32.89 -30.28
C CYS A 13 24.50 -32.01 -29.09
N ALA A 14 23.54 -32.48 -28.31
CA ALA A 14 23.23 -31.99 -26.97
C ALA A 14 24.38 -32.36 -26.03
N LEU A 15 24.77 -31.45 -25.13
CA LEU A 15 25.50 -31.83 -23.92
C LEU A 15 24.76 -31.31 -22.69
N LEU A 16 24.25 -32.31 -21.97
CA LEU A 16 23.76 -32.27 -20.60
C LEU A 16 24.99 -32.19 -19.69
N THR A 17 25.12 -31.15 -18.86
CA THR A 17 26.16 -31.12 -17.82
C THR A 17 25.52 -31.29 -16.44
N LEU A 18 25.71 -32.50 -15.93
CA LEU A 18 25.50 -32.97 -14.57
C LEU A 18 26.58 -32.34 -13.66
N CYS A 19 26.19 -31.59 -12.63
CA CYS A 19 27.12 -31.20 -11.56
C CYS A 19 26.93 -32.12 -10.35
N LEU A 20 27.98 -32.88 -10.07
CA LEU A 20 28.13 -33.76 -8.91
C LEU A 20 28.22 -32.98 -7.61
N VAL A 21 27.59 -33.54 -6.58
CA VAL A 21 27.78 -33.22 -5.16
C VAL A 21 29.12 -33.83 -4.71
N LEU A 22 29.97 -33.00 -4.11
CA LEU A 22 31.15 -33.44 -3.36
C LEU A 22 30.83 -33.41 -1.86
N SER A 23 30.74 -34.60 -1.25
CA SER A 23 30.87 -34.76 0.20
C SER A 23 32.35 -34.70 0.58
N ALA A 24 32.69 -33.79 1.49
CA ALA A 24 33.94 -33.84 2.24
C ALA A 24 33.63 -34.18 3.70
N CYS A 25 34.36 -35.18 4.20
CA CYS A 25 34.33 -35.68 5.57
C CYS A 25 35.60 -35.17 6.30
N GLY A 26 35.48 -34.93 7.60
CA GLY A 26 36.56 -34.56 8.53
C GLY A 26 36.37 -33.15 9.10
N GLY A 27 36.40 -32.87 10.40
CA GLY A 27 36.62 -33.70 11.58
C GLY A 27 37.15 -32.80 12.70
N GLY A 28 36.41 -32.72 13.81
CA GLY A 28 36.92 -32.44 15.17
C GLY A 28 37.29 -31.00 15.57
N GLY A 29 36.59 -30.46 16.58
CA GLY A 29 37.06 -29.34 17.41
C GLY A 29 35.91 -28.52 17.97
N ALA A 30 35.65 -28.66 19.28
CA ALA A 30 34.57 -27.99 20.00
C ALA A 30 34.79 -26.48 20.17
N ASP A 31 33.70 -25.69 20.09
CA ASP A 31 33.30 -24.74 21.13
C ASP A 31 31.93 -24.10 20.80
N GLU A 32 31.09 -24.06 21.83
CA GLU A 32 29.96 -23.16 22.13
C GLU A 32 29.08 -22.62 20.96
N GLY A 33 27.89 -23.23 20.82
CA GLY A 33 26.65 -22.48 21.03
C GLY A 33 26.13 -21.51 19.96
N ASP A 34 26.40 -21.70 18.67
CA ASP A 34 25.62 -21.04 17.62
C ASP A 34 24.64 -22.03 16.97
N ALA A 35 23.38 -21.95 17.39
CA ALA A 35 22.27 -22.57 16.70
C ALA A 35 22.10 -21.86 15.35
N ALA A 36 22.86 -22.30 14.35
CA ALA A 36 22.60 -21.99 12.96
C ALA A 36 21.14 -22.35 12.67
N ALA A 37 20.30 -21.32 12.48
CA ALA A 37 18.92 -21.49 12.11
C ALA A 37 18.87 -22.36 10.85
N THR A 38 18.46 -23.60 11.02
CA THR A 38 18.17 -24.51 9.93
C THR A 38 17.12 -23.82 9.07
N ALA A 39 17.51 -23.46 7.84
CA ALA A 39 16.58 -22.96 6.85
C ALA A 39 15.47 -24.01 6.72
N ALA A 40 14.32 -23.71 7.32
CA ALA A 40 13.18 -24.61 7.31
C ALA A 40 12.82 -24.85 5.85
N ASN A 41 13.07 -26.07 5.38
CA ASN A 41 12.64 -26.57 4.09
C ASN A 41 11.11 -26.71 4.15
N THR A 42 10.43 -25.57 4.09
CA THR A 42 8.98 -25.47 4.17
C THR A 42 8.43 -25.72 2.78
N THR A 43 7.77 -26.86 2.63
CA THR A 43 6.91 -27.09 1.48
C THR A 43 5.93 -25.91 1.40
N PRO A 44 5.76 -25.26 0.23
CA PRO A 44 4.87 -24.12 0.12
C PRO A 44 3.48 -24.49 0.63
N LEU A 45 2.95 -23.71 1.58
CA LEU A 45 1.59 -23.92 2.08
C LEU A 45 0.61 -23.79 0.91
N PRO A 46 -0.36 -24.72 0.75
CA PRO A 46 -1.37 -24.64 -0.31
C PRO A 46 -2.05 -23.27 -0.30
N ALA A 47 -2.41 -22.74 -1.47
CA ALA A 47 -3.11 -21.47 -1.56
C ALA A 47 -4.43 -21.51 -0.77
N PRO A 48 -4.85 -20.38 -0.14
CA PRO A 48 -6.16 -20.30 0.51
C PRO A 48 -7.28 -20.65 -0.46
N ARG A 49 -8.32 -21.35 0.00
CA ARG A 49 -9.45 -21.77 -0.82
C ARG A 49 -10.76 -21.47 -0.13
N ILE A 50 -11.63 -20.72 -0.80
CA ILE A 50 -13.01 -20.50 -0.37
C ILE A 50 -13.87 -21.69 -0.83
N SER A 51 -14.75 -22.17 0.05
CA SER A 51 -15.71 -23.25 -0.22
C SER A 51 -17.17 -22.82 -0.02
N GLY A 52 -17.43 -21.69 0.62
CA GLY A 52 -18.78 -21.19 0.83
C GLY A 52 -18.85 -19.81 1.46
N VAL A 53 -20.01 -19.17 1.31
CA VAL A 53 -20.37 -17.91 1.95
C VAL A 53 -21.73 -18.10 2.60
N VAL A 54 -21.85 -17.74 3.87
CA VAL A 54 -23.07 -17.85 4.67
C VAL A 54 -23.44 -16.47 5.20
N GLY A 55 -24.73 -16.13 5.19
CA GLY A 55 -25.24 -14.84 5.64
C GLY A 55 -25.66 -13.92 4.49
N SER A 56 -26.10 -12.72 4.84
CA SER A 56 -26.58 -11.72 3.88
C SER A 56 -25.45 -10.79 3.45
N LEU A 57 -25.29 -10.58 2.14
CA LEU A 57 -24.33 -9.63 1.58
C LEU A 57 -24.97 -8.25 1.40
N LEU A 58 -25.58 -7.75 2.46
CA LEU A 58 -26.07 -6.37 2.56
C LEU A 58 -25.02 -5.49 3.25
N HIS A 59 -24.95 -4.22 2.85
CA HIS A 59 -24.01 -3.28 3.46
C HIS A 59 -24.23 -3.20 4.97
N GLN A 60 -23.13 -3.24 5.73
CA GLN A 60 -23.07 -3.26 7.19
C GLN A 60 -23.70 -4.50 7.86
N GLN A 61 -24.00 -5.56 7.09
CA GLN A 61 -24.39 -6.86 7.65
C GLN A 61 -23.19 -7.80 7.76
N THR A 62 -23.25 -8.69 8.75
CA THR A 62 -22.24 -9.73 8.96
C THR A 62 -22.46 -10.90 8.02
N PHE A 63 -21.37 -11.42 7.46
CA PHE A 63 -21.33 -12.66 6.70
C PHE A 63 -20.11 -13.49 7.08
N THR A 64 -20.15 -14.78 6.77
CA THR A 64 -19.06 -15.72 7.06
C THR A 64 -18.59 -16.39 5.77
N VAL A 65 -17.28 -16.37 5.54
CA VAL A 65 -16.59 -17.08 4.47
C VAL A 65 -16.01 -18.37 5.04
N GLN A 66 -16.32 -19.50 4.43
CA GLN A 66 -15.82 -20.82 4.79
C GLN A 66 -14.79 -21.31 3.77
N GLY A 67 -13.83 -22.12 4.19
CA GLY A 67 -12.78 -22.61 3.32
C GLY A 67 -11.68 -23.40 4.02
N SER A 68 -10.47 -23.31 3.49
CA SER A 68 -9.27 -23.94 4.04
C SER A 68 -8.04 -23.09 3.75
N HIS A 69 -7.00 -23.27 4.56
CA HIS A 69 -5.69 -22.60 4.41
C HIS A 69 -5.78 -21.07 4.41
N PHE A 70 -6.70 -20.50 5.18
CA PHE A 70 -6.79 -19.05 5.41
C PHE A 70 -5.69 -18.56 6.36
N GLY A 71 -5.05 -19.48 7.09
CA GLY A 71 -4.11 -19.13 8.15
C GLY A 71 -4.81 -18.52 9.36
N SER A 72 -4.02 -18.11 10.35
CA SER A 72 -4.51 -17.40 11.53
C SER A 72 -4.23 -15.91 11.42
N LYS A 73 -5.12 -15.11 12.00
CA LYS A 73 -4.93 -13.68 12.20
C LYS A 73 -5.38 -13.35 13.63
N PRO A 74 -4.45 -13.33 14.61
CA PRO A 74 -4.79 -13.22 16.03
C PRO A 74 -5.67 -12.01 16.36
N GLN A 75 -5.39 -10.89 15.69
CA GLN A 75 -6.27 -9.72 15.69
C GLN A 75 -7.05 -9.68 14.37
N ALA A 76 -8.28 -10.19 14.38
CA ALA A 76 -9.11 -10.25 13.18
C ALA A 76 -9.43 -8.84 12.64
N ALA A 77 -9.82 -7.93 13.53
CA ALA A 77 -10.22 -6.56 13.18
C ALA A 77 -9.03 -5.70 12.75
N PRO A 78 -9.19 -4.85 11.72
CA PRO A 78 -8.18 -3.86 11.37
C PRO A 78 -7.93 -2.90 12.54
N LEU A 79 -6.75 -2.27 12.56
CA LEU A 79 -6.47 -1.16 13.49
C LEU A 79 -7.42 0.02 13.23
N ARG A 80 -7.74 0.27 11.97
CA ARG A 80 -8.66 1.34 11.57
C ARG A 80 -9.46 0.91 10.34
N PHE A 81 -10.76 1.18 10.38
CA PHE A 81 -11.61 1.27 9.21
C PHE A 81 -12.43 2.56 9.30
N GLU A 82 -12.53 3.33 8.22
CA GLU A 82 -13.35 4.53 8.16
C GLU A 82 -13.85 4.81 6.74
N ASP A 83 -15.17 4.77 6.55
CA ASP A 83 -15.89 5.15 5.32
C ASP A 83 -16.51 6.56 5.41
N PHE A 84 -16.33 7.24 6.55
CA PHE A 84 -16.81 8.60 6.86
C PHE A 84 -18.32 8.82 6.78
N ASP A 85 -19.12 7.85 6.33
CA ASP A 85 -20.54 8.01 6.04
C ASP A 85 -21.37 8.31 7.31
N THR A 86 -20.93 7.80 8.46
CA THR A 86 -21.55 8.06 9.77
C THR A 86 -21.11 9.38 10.43
N ARG A 87 -20.17 10.11 9.83
CA ARG A 87 -19.62 11.33 10.41
C ARG A 87 -20.43 12.56 10.02
N THR A 88 -20.38 13.58 10.86
CA THR A 88 -20.99 14.89 10.57
C THR A 88 -20.13 15.65 9.56
N THR A 89 -20.75 16.24 8.52
CA THR A 89 -20.06 17.15 7.59
C THR A 89 -19.38 18.28 8.38
N GLY A 90 -18.13 18.60 8.02
CA GLY A 90 -17.32 19.59 8.73
C GLY A 90 -16.63 19.06 10.00
N ALA A 91 -16.81 17.78 10.38
CA ALA A 91 -16.07 17.19 11.50
C ALA A 91 -14.58 17.05 11.17
N ALA A 92 -13.71 17.37 12.13
CA ALA A 92 -12.27 17.15 12.00
C ALA A 92 -11.89 15.71 12.41
N PRO A 93 -10.88 15.08 11.80
CA PRO A 93 -10.46 13.71 12.14
C PRO A 93 -10.21 13.41 13.61
N ALA A 94 -9.70 14.40 14.35
CA ALA A 94 -9.48 14.26 15.80
C ALA A 94 -10.77 13.95 16.58
N SER A 95 -11.93 14.42 16.10
CA SER A 95 -13.22 14.16 16.77
C SER A 95 -13.71 12.71 16.66
N PHE A 96 -13.09 11.90 15.82
CA PHE A 96 -13.44 10.49 15.65
C PHE A 96 -12.21 9.56 15.74
N GLY A 97 -11.18 9.98 16.49
CA GLY A 97 -10.12 9.09 16.95
C GLY A 97 -8.88 8.99 16.06
N TYR A 98 -8.64 9.95 15.17
CA TYR A 98 -7.32 10.16 14.58
C TYR A 98 -6.48 11.07 15.46
N THR A 99 -5.18 10.82 15.54
CA THR A 99 -4.25 11.72 16.22
C THR A 99 -3.91 12.88 15.32
N ASN A 100 -4.05 14.10 15.81
CA ASN A 100 -3.73 15.32 15.08
C ASN A 100 -2.50 15.99 15.73
N TYR A 101 -1.36 15.95 15.04
CA TYR A 101 -0.12 16.62 15.47
C TYR A 101 -0.01 18.06 14.95
N GLY A 102 -1.10 18.60 14.40
CA GLY A 102 -1.13 19.87 13.68
C GLY A 102 -0.81 19.64 12.20
N GLY A 103 0.04 20.50 11.66
CA GLY A 103 0.31 20.57 10.23
C GLY A 103 0.13 22.00 9.73
N PHE A 104 0.33 22.17 8.43
CA PHE A 104 0.32 23.49 7.79
C PHE A 104 -0.33 23.41 6.41
N GLY A 105 -0.61 24.59 5.84
CA GLY A 105 -1.01 24.75 4.45
C GLY A 105 -2.44 24.30 4.11
N GLY A 106 -3.33 24.03 5.07
CA GLY A 106 -4.70 23.66 4.73
C GLY A 106 -5.60 23.23 5.89
N SER A 107 -6.77 22.70 5.54
CA SER A 107 -7.75 22.14 6.47
C SER A 107 -8.21 20.76 6.03
N THR A 108 -8.52 19.89 7.01
CA THR A 108 -9.00 18.53 6.75
C THR A 108 -10.29 18.29 7.50
N ARG A 109 -11.39 18.04 6.78
CA ARG A 109 -12.74 17.89 7.33
C ARG A 109 -13.54 16.88 6.53
N VAL A 110 -14.54 16.28 7.17
CA VAL A 110 -15.55 15.45 6.48
C VAL A 110 -16.33 16.34 5.51
N ASP A 111 -16.52 15.86 4.29
CA ASP A 111 -17.13 16.55 3.15
C ASP A 111 -18.20 15.65 2.54
N ASP A 112 -19.32 16.24 2.13
CA ASP A 112 -20.45 15.57 1.46
C ASP A 112 -20.62 16.02 0.00
N SER A 113 -19.72 16.87 -0.49
CA SER A 113 -19.76 17.36 -1.88
C SER A 113 -19.15 16.36 -2.88
N VAL A 114 -18.19 15.55 -2.42
CA VAL A 114 -17.54 14.50 -3.21
C VAL A 114 -17.36 13.27 -2.33
N ALA A 115 -18.10 12.22 -2.66
CA ALA A 115 -18.01 10.91 -2.00
C ALA A 115 -17.52 9.83 -2.98
N PHE A 116 -16.87 8.78 -2.46
CA PHE A 116 -16.68 7.55 -3.22
C PHE A 116 -17.86 6.58 -3.02
N GLY A 117 -18.31 6.49 -1.76
CA GLY A 117 -19.40 5.61 -1.30
C GLY A 117 -20.74 6.31 -1.11
N SER A 118 -21.39 6.04 0.03
CA SER A 118 -22.82 6.29 0.21
C SER A 118 -23.20 7.71 0.63
N GLY A 119 -22.23 8.56 0.96
CA GLY A 119 -22.51 10.00 1.01
C GLY A 119 -21.39 10.94 1.44
N LYS A 120 -20.30 10.47 2.07
CA LYS A 120 -19.24 11.37 2.54
C LYS A 120 -17.84 10.84 2.26
N SER A 121 -16.87 11.73 2.27
CA SER A 121 -15.45 11.41 2.28
C SER A 121 -14.70 12.40 3.15
N LEU A 122 -13.45 12.11 3.48
CA LEU A 122 -12.58 13.07 4.15
C LEU A 122 -11.89 13.96 3.11
N LYS A 123 -12.15 15.26 3.15
CA LYS A 123 -11.50 16.24 2.28
C LYS A 123 -10.34 16.90 3.01
N HIS A 124 -9.17 16.86 2.39
CA HIS A 124 -8.09 17.79 2.68
C HIS A 124 -8.02 18.85 1.60
N GLN A 125 -8.01 20.10 2.03
CA GLN A 125 -8.09 21.26 1.19
C GLN A 125 -6.91 22.17 1.52
N GLY A 126 -6.09 22.44 0.51
CA GLY A 126 -4.97 23.37 0.60
C GLY A 126 -5.43 24.79 0.95
N HIS A 127 -4.48 25.64 1.33
CA HIS A 127 -4.68 27.01 1.75
C HIS A 127 -5.38 27.87 0.68
N PHE A 128 -6.09 28.90 1.13
CA PHE A 128 -6.77 29.88 0.29
C PHE A 128 -6.42 31.30 0.76
N GLY A 129 -6.15 32.19 -0.17
CA GLY A 129 -5.85 33.59 0.12
C GLY A 129 -5.20 34.29 -1.07
N ALA A 130 -5.09 35.62 -1.01
CA ALA A 130 -4.33 36.39 -1.99
C ALA A 130 -2.84 36.05 -1.83
N VAL A 131 -2.37 35.05 -2.57
CA VAL A 131 -0.95 34.71 -2.59
C VAL A 131 -0.26 35.62 -3.60
N SER A 132 0.80 36.29 -3.16
CA SER A 132 1.48 37.32 -3.96
C SER A 132 2.48 36.76 -4.97
N THR A 133 2.58 35.44 -5.18
CA THR A 133 3.71 34.88 -5.95
C THR A 133 3.38 33.66 -6.80
N ASN A 134 4.23 33.49 -7.81
CA ASN A 134 4.42 32.26 -8.56
C ASN A 134 5.28 31.28 -7.75
N ASP A 135 4.84 30.83 -6.55
CA ASP A 135 5.58 29.84 -5.76
C ASP A 135 4.78 28.55 -5.55
N VAL A 136 5.51 27.44 -5.39
CA VAL A 136 4.94 26.17 -4.93
C VAL A 136 4.55 26.31 -3.46
N GLU A 137 3.30 26.06 -3.14
CA GLU A 137 2.84 25.87 -1.77
C GLU A 137 2.95 24.41 -1.35
N GLU A 138 3.15 24.19 -0.06
CA GLU A 138 3.06 22.89 0.56
C GLU A 138 1.94 22.89 1.61
N SER A 139 1.07 21.89 1.53
CA SER A 139 0.15 21.53 2.60
C SER A 139 0.52 20.18 3.15
N PHE A 140 0.65 20.06 4.47
CA PHE A 140 0.95 18.80 5.12
C PHE A 140 0.17 18.70 6.45
N PRO A 141 -1.00 18.04 6.44
CA PRO A 141 -1.73 17.74 7.66
C PRO A 141 -1.10 16.53 8.35
N HIS A 142 -0.76 16.65 9.64
CA HIS A 142 -0.18 15.56 10.41
C HIS A 142 -1.27 14.76 11.13
N ILE A 143 -2.11 14.10 10.33
CA ILE A 143 -3.28 13.33 10.82
C ILE A 143 -3.00 11.84 10.65
N ALA A 144 -2.88 11.14 11.78
CA ALA A 144 -2.38 9.78 11.82
C ALA A 144 -3.24 8.81 12.63
N VAL A 145 -3.05 7.52 12.37
CA VAL A 145 -3.37 6.44 13.30
C VAL A 145 -2.08 6.09 14.04
N THR A 146 -2.17 5.98 15.36
CA THR A 146 -1.02 5.84 16.26
C THR A 146 -1.33 4.85 17.38
N GLY A 147 -0.35 4.57 18.25
CA GLY A 147 -0.56 3.71 19.43
C GLY A 147 -0.52 2.21 19.15
N PHE A 148 -0.05 1.80 17.97
CA PHE A 148 0.26 0.40 17.65
C PHE A 148 1.77 0.14 17.70
N SER A 149 2.19 -1.11 17.58
CA SER A 149 3.61 -1.48 17.48
C SER A 149 3.74 -2.76 16.67
N THR A 150 4.33 -2.67 15.48
CA THR A 150 4.33 -3.79 14.52
C THR A 150 5.56 -3.77 13.60
N GLN A 151 5.93 -4.94 13.08
CA GLN A 151 6.89 -5.06 11.98
C GLN A 151 6.26 -4.88 10.61
N GLU A 152 4.95 -5.10 10.46
CA GLU A 152 4.26 -5.00 9.19
C GLU A 152 3.00 -4.16 9.26
N LEU A 153 2.71 -3.45 8.16
CA LEU A 153 1.49 -2.70 7.96
C LEU A 153 0.94 -2.96 6.56
N TYR A 154 -0.36 -3.20 6.48
CA TYR A 154 -1.11 -3.09 5.24
C TYR A 154 -2.10 -1.95 5.37
N LEU A 155 -2.23 -1.17 4.30
CA LEU A 155 -3.16 -0.07 4.24
C LEU A 155 -3.83 0.02 2.88
N SER A 156 -5.09 0.42 2.89
CA SER A 156 -5.88 0.71 1.69
C SER A 156 -6.77 1.91 1.91
N TYR A 157 -6.92 2.74 0.89
CA TYR A 157 -7.83 3.88 0.91
C TYR A 157 -8.19 4.26 -0.52
N ARG A 158 -9.32 4.95 -0.65
CA ARG A 158 -9.69 5.68 -1.86
C ARG A 158 -9.05 7.04 -1.85
N LEU A 159 -8.62 7.46 -3.04
CA LEU A 159 -8.05 8.77 -3.23
C LEU A 159 -8.61 9.39 -4.51
N LYS A 160 -8.95 10.67 -4.43
CA LYS A 160 -9.28 11.53 -5.57
C LYS A 160 -8.67 12.90 -5.33
N PHE A 161 -8.17 13.56 -6.37
CA PHE A 161 -7.67 14.92 -6.25
C PHE A 161 -8.30 15.86 -7.28
N ARG A 162 -8.31 17.15 -6.97
CA ARG A 162 -8.72 18.24 -7.85
C ARG A 162 -7.83 19.46 -7.59
N THR A 163 -7.39 20.09 -8.66
CA THR A 163 -6.49 21.24 -8.66
C THR A 163 -7.22 22.58 -8.68
N HIS A 164 -8.51 22.60 -9.05
CA HIS A 164 -9.34 23.81 -9.11
C HIS A 164 -8.68 24.96 -9.90
N GLY A 165 -8.14 24.63 -11.07
CA GLY A 165 -7.45 25.59 -11.95
C GLY A 165 -6.00 25.89 -11.53
N GLY A 166 -5.56 25.44 -10.35
CA GLY A 166 -4.16 25.35 -9.95
C GLY A 166 -3.43 24.17 -10.62
N ARG A 167 -2.32 23.74 -10.03
CA ARG A 167 -1.55 22.56 -10.50
C ARG A 167 -1.03 21.72 -9.34
N MET A 168 -1.07 20.40 -9.47
CA MET A 168 -0.44 19.49 -8.50
C MET A 168 1.04 19.29 -8.87
N VAL A 169 1.95 19.51 -7.93
CA VAL A 169 3.40 19.29 -8.10
C VAL A 169 3.79 17.93 -7.55
N GLN A 170 3.27 17.60 -6.37
CA GLN A 170 3.50 16.33 -5.70
C GLN A 170 2.26 15.98 -4.89
N LEU A 171 1.77 14.77 -5.06
CA LEU A 171 0.81 14.18 -4.15
C LEU A 171 1.51 13.11 -3.33
N LYS A 172 1.67 13.35 -2.03
CA LYS A 172 2.30 12.36 -1.14
C LYS A 172 1.27 11.27 -0.88
N PHE A 173 1.72 10.02 -0.81
CA PHE A 173 0.94 8.87 -0.35
C PHE A 173 1.26 8.62 1.13
N ASN A 174 0.68 7.57 1.73
CA ASN A 174 0.88 7.22 3.13
C ASN A 174 2.37 7.27 3.47
N ARG A 175 2.65 7.78 4.67
CA ARG A 175 3.97 7.63 5.29
C ARG A 175 3.77 6.97 6.63
N SER A 176 4.49 5.87 6.83
CA SER A 176 4.44 5.08 8.04
C SER A 176 5.84 4.92 8.60
N GLY A 177 5.98 5.04 9.91
CA GLY A 177 7.28 5.03 10.55
C GLY A 177 7.18 4.94 12.06
N MET A 178 8.28 5.35 12.70
CA MET A 178 8.35 5.50 14.14
C MET A 178 7.90 6.90 14.56
N GLU A 179 7.23 6.99 15.70
CA GLU A 179 6.99 8.23 16.41
C GLU A 179 8.21 8.62 17.21
N VAL A 180 8.62 9.88 17.08
CA VAL A 180 9.61 10.49 17.98
C VAL A 180 8.87 11.16 19.12
N ALA A 181 9.02 10.62 20.32
CA ALA A 181 8.48 11.24 21.53
C ALA A 181 9.02 12.67 21.69
N GLY A 182 8.13 13.64 21.90
CA GLY A 182 8.50 15.04 22.10
C GLY A 182 8.84 15.82 20.82
N ALA A 183 8.76 15.21 19.64
CA ALA A 183 8.92 15.96 18.39
C ALA A 183 7.72 16.89 18.16
N HIS A 184 7.99 18.20 18.08
CA HIS A 184 6.97 19.18 17.70
C HIS A 184 6.63 19.06 16.21
N GLY A 185 5.34 18.99 15.89
CA GLY A 185 4.83 19.04 14.52
C GLY A 185 4.59 17.68 13.87
N SER A 186 5.61 16.86 13.63
CA SER A 186 5.49 15.66 12.76
C SER A 186 6.19 14.41 13.32
N PRO A 187 5.74 13.86 14.46
CA PRO A 187 6.47 12.79 15.15
C PRO A 187 6.65 11.54 14.29
N CYS A 188 5.70 11.25 13.40
CA CYS A 188 5.77 10.10 12.50
C CYS A 188 6.67 10.32 11.27
N TYR A 189 6.89 11.59 10.90
CA TYR A 189 7.80 11.94 9.81
C TYR A 189 9.24 12.04 10.31
N GLY A 190 9.45 12.49 11.55
CA GLY A 190 10.78 12.62 12.14
C GLY A 190 11.43 11.28 12.49
N GLY A 191 10.61 10.26 12.79
CA GLY A 191 11.14 8.98 13.26
C GLY A 191 11.67 8.07 12.16
N LYS A 192 12.55 7.18 12.60
CA LYS A 192 13.31 6.28 11.75
C LYS A 192 13.29 4.87 12.36
N PRO A 193 13.08 3.83 11.56
CA PRO A 193 12.87 3.89 10.12
C PRO A 193 11.46 4.39 9.72
N LYS A 194 11.31 4.76 8.45
CA LYS A 194 10.01 5.09 7.84
C LYS A 194 9.96 4.73 6.36
N TYR A 195 8.75 4.57 5.85
CA TYR A 195 8.40 4.35 4.45
C TYR A 195 7.62 5.54 3.91
N TYR A 196 7.73 5.76 2.59
CA TYR A 196 6.91 6.74 1.91
C TYR A 196 6.80 6.45 0.41
N SER A 197 5.72 6.92 -0.18
CA SER A 197 5.55 7.01 -1.63
C SER A 197 5.00 8.39 -2.02
N SER A 198 5.19 8.81 -3.26
CA SER A 198 4.68 10.08 -3.79
C SER A 198 4.47 10.00 -5.28
N TYR A 199 3.40 10.62 -5.75
CA TYR A 199 3.08 10.76 -7.17
C TYR A 199 3.41 12.16 -7.67
N TYR A 200 3.87 12.26 -8.92
CA TYR A 200 4.21 13.51 -9.59
C TYR A 200 3.59 13.56 -10.99
N PRO A 201 3.32 14.75 -11.55
CA PRO A 201 2.73 14.89 -12.88
C PRO A 201 3.60 14.38 -14.02
N ASP A 202 4.94 14.48 -13.95
CA ASP A 202 5.79 14.22 -15.12
C ASP A 202 7.16 13.53 -14.84
N GLY A 203 7.39 12.99 -13.64
CA GLY A 203 8.65 12.26 -13.36
C GLY A 203 9.87 13.12 -13.03
N PRO A 204 11.04 12.49 -12.85
CA PRO A 204 12.27 13.20 -12.57
C PRO A 204 12.74 13.97 -13.82
N GLY A 205 12.87 15.30 -13.70
CA GLY A 205 13.51 16.14 -14.71
C GLY A 205 12.58 16.70 -15.80
N VAL A 206 11.32 16.29 -15.86
CA VAL A 206 10.31 17.04 -16.62
C VAL A 206 9.80 18.17 -15.73
N ASN A 207 9.46 19.30 -16.35
CA ASN A 207 8.91 20.47 -15.69
C ASN A 207 7.81 19.98 -14.72
N ARG A 208 8.01 20.03 -13.39
CA ARG A 208 7.04 19.64 -12.33
C ARG A 208 5.77 20.52 -12.32
N TYR A 209 5.48 21.10 -13.47
CA TYR A 209 4.70 22.29 -13.74
C TYR A 209 3.85 22.07 -14.99
N SER A 210 3.63 20.82 -15.40
CA SER A 210 2.76 20.49 -16.53
C SER A 210 1.33 20.93 -16.26
N SER A 211 0.66 21.34 -17.32
CA SER A 211 -0.80 21.53 -17.35
C SER A 211 -1.55 20.20 -17.44
N ASP A 212 -0.85 19.07 -17.56
CA ASP A 212 -1.47 17.75 -17.56
C ASP A 212 -2.15 17.51 -16.21
N LYS A 213 -3.44 17.20 -16.28
CA LYS A 213 -4.30 16.93 -15.14
C LYS A 213 -4.13 15.47 -14.70
N ARG A 214 -2.90 14.97 -14.71
CA ARG A 214 -2.56 13.57 -14.41
C ARG A 214 -1.29 13.51 -13.60
N LEU A 215 -1.20 12.52 -12.71
CA LEU A 215 0.02 12.15 -12.01
C LEU A 215 0.58 10.89 -12.66
N THR A 216 1.74 10.98 -13.32
CA THR A 216 2.24 9.94 -14.23
C THR A 216 3.51 9.23 -13.75
N SER A 217 4.07 9.65 -12.62
CA SER A 217 5.26 9.01 -12.06
C SER A 217 5.15 8.83 -10.55
N VAL A 218 5.87 7.83 -10.05
CA VAL A 218 5.88 7.47 -8.62
C VAL A 218 7.32 7.45 -8.13
N GLN A 219 7.57 8.15 -7.03
CA GLN A 219 8.77 8.00 -6.24
C GLN A 219 8.41 7.22 -4.97
N GLY A 220 9.29 6.33 -4.54
CA GLY A 220 9.15 5.64 -3.25
C GLY A 220 10.48 5.50 -2.57
N GLY A 221 10.45 5.35 -1.25
CA GLY A 221 11.68 5.13 -0.51
C GLY A 221 11.48 4.77 0.95
N ILE A 222 12.61 4.45 1.56
CA ILE A 222 12.76 4.28 3.00
C ILE A 222 13.78 5.27 3.55
N VAL A 223 13.62 5.60 4.83
CA VAL A 223 14.70 6.15 5.64
C VAL A 223 15.06 5.10 6.65
N ARG A 224 16.34 4.70 6.67
CA ARG A 224 16.85 3.69 7.61
C ARG A 224 17.01 4.29 9.01
N SER A 225 17.23 3.42 9.99
CA SER A 225 17.54 3.80 11.38
C SER A 225 18.70 4.78 11.50
N ASP A 226 19.76 4.61 10.69
CA ASP A 226 20.91 5.52 10.63
C ASP A 226 20.61 6.89 9.97
N GLY A 227 19.42 7.04 9.38
CA GLY A 227 19.01 8.23 8.66
C GLY A 227 19.37 8.26 7.18
N SER A 228 20.06 7.25 6.67
CA SER A 228 20.33 7.13 5.24
C SER A 228 19.03 6.97 4.46
N LEU A 229 19.00 7.61 3.29
CA LEU A 229 17.88 7.55 2.35
C LEU A 229 18.13 6.45 1.33
N ASP A 230 17.09 5.67 1.03
CA ASP A 230 17.07 4.74 -0.09
C ASP A 230 15.76 4.91 -0.83
N GLU A 231 15.83 5.65 -1.94
CA GLU A 231 14.70 6.10 -2.72
C GLU A 231 14.95 5.95 -4.22
N GLY A 232 13.85 5.89 -4.98
CA GLY A 232 13.88 5.75 -6.42
C GLY A 232 12.56 5.98 -7.09
N TRP A 233 12.60 5.91 -8.41
CA TRP A 233 11.43 6.06 -9.27
C TRP A 233 10.91 4.71 -9.73
N ALA A 234 9.59 4.53 -9.71
CA ALA A 234 8.95 3.34 -10.26
C ALA A 234 9.38 3.13 -11.73
N GLY A 235 9.65 1.87 -12.10
CA GLY A 235 10.27 1.50 -13.37
C GLY A 235 11.81 1.42 -13.33
N GLU A 236 12.46 2.00 -12.32
CA GLU A 236 13.88 1.74 -12.07
C GLU A 236 14.05 0.35 -11.45
N ALA A 237 15.10 -0.39 -11.84
CA ALA A 237 15.36 -1.75 -11.36
C ALA A 237 15.39 -1.86 -9.81
N LYS A 238 15.89 -0.82 -9.14
CA LYS A 238 15.97 -0.77 -7.66
C LYS A 238 14.61 -0.64 -6.96
N MET A 239 13.57 -0.24 -7.70
CA MET A 239 12.19 -0.11 -7.22
C MET A 239 11.33 -1.35 -7.52
N GLY A 240 11.91 -2.36 -8.20
CA GLY A 240 11.25 -3.61 -8.54
C GLY A 240 10.46 -3.56 -9.85
N SER A 241 9.59 -4.56 -10.05
CA SER A 241 8.90 -4.84 -11.32
C SER A 241 7.65 -3.99 -11.60
N GLY A 242 7.47 -2.88 -10.89
CA GLY A 242 6.27 -2.04 -11.00
C GLY A 242 6.18 -1.25 -12.32
N THR A 243 4.96 -1.04 -12.80
CA THR A 243 4.65 -0.16 -13.95
C THR A 243 3.81 0.99 -13.46
N VAL A 244 4.12 2.23 -13.85
CA VAL A 244 3.33 3.37 -13.36
C VAL A 244 1.95 3.41 -14.01
N LEU A 245 0.90 3.37 -13.18
CA LEU A 245 -0.44 3.73 -13.60
C LEU A 245 -0.64 5.22 -13.31
N ALA A 246 -0.94 5.99 -14.35
CA ALA A 246 -1.25 7.40 -14.19
C ALA A 246 -2.58 7.59 -13.42
N ILE A 247 -2.63 8.61 -12.57
CA ILE A 247 -3.82 9.00 -11.80
C ILE A 247 -4.36 10.28 -12.42
N PRO A 248 -5.49 10.23 -13.15
CA PRO A 248 -6.14 11.43 -13.63
C PRO A 248 -6.78 12.21 -12.49
N GLU A 249 -6.77 13.54 -12.61
CA GLU A 249 -7.59 14.43 -11.81
C GLU A 249 -9.05 13.97 -11.87
N ASP A 250 -9.78 14.23 -10.79
CA ASP A 250 -11.20 13.95 -10.67
C ASP A 250 -11.60 12.47 -10.79
N THR A 251 -10.64 11.56 -10.74
CA THR A 251 -10.85 10.11 -10.77
C THR A 251 -10.57 9.51 -9.40
N TRP A 252 -11.51 8.71 -8.90
CA TRP A 252 -11.27 7.88 -7.73
C TRP A 252 -10.36 6.71 -8.09
N VAL A 253 -9.27 6.57 -7.34
CA VAL A 253 -8.40 5.40 -7.39
C VAL A 253 -8.36 4.72 -6.04
N GLN A 254 -8.09 3.43 -6.03
CA GLN A 254 -7.70 2.73 -4.82
C GLN A 254 -6.20 2.72 -4.70
N VAL A 255 -5.70 3.20 -3.57
CA VAL A 255 -4.31 3.02 -3.16
C VAL A 255 -4.24 1.87 -2.18
N GLU A 256 -3.23 1.02 -2.33
CA GLU A 256 -2.84 0.03 -1.34
C GLU A 256 -1.34 0.11 -1.11
N GLU A 257 -0.91 -0.03 0.14
CA GLU A 257 0.52 -0.10 0.46
C GLU A 257 0.76 -1.21 1.47
N TYR A 258 1.89 -1.88 1.33
CA TYR A 258 2.37 -2.88 2.27
C TYR A 258 3.81 -2.56 2.62
N TYR A 259 4.05 -2.44 3.92
CA TYR A 259 5.37 -2.21 4.49
C TYR A 259 5.69 -3.35 5.45
N ARG A 260 6.91 -3.88 5.35
CA ARG A 260 7.44 -4.87 6.29
C ARG A 260 8.86 -4.50 6.66
N LEU A 261 9.09 -4.15 7.92
CA LEU A 261 10.45 -4.03 8.46
C LEU A 261 11.16 -5.38 8.35
N ASN A 262 12.46 -5.33 8.07
CA ASN A 262 13.29 -6.52 8.01
C ASN A 262 13.40 -7.23 9.37
N ASP A 263 13.85 -8.48 9.37
CA ASP A 263 14.40 -9.10 10.57
C ASP A 263 15.81 -8.55 10.81
N VAL A 264 16.18 -8.34 12.08
CA VAL A 264 17.47 -7.69 12.41
C VAL A 264 18.62 -8.49 11.81
N GLY A 265 19.49 -7.82 11.06
CA GLY A 265 20.61 -8.44 10.34
C GLY A 265 20.25 -9.10 9.00
N GLN A 266 18.99 -9.07 8.58
CA GLN A 266 18.52 -9.63 7.31
C GLN A 266 18.04 -8.53 6.35
N ALA A 267 18.20 -8.75 5.06
CA ALA A 267 17.67 -7.87 4.00
C ALA A 267 16.37 -8.46 3.41
N ASN A 268 15.33 -8.56 4.23
CA ASN A 268 14.04 -9.16 3.86
C ASN A 268 12.83 -8.23 4.12
N GLY A 269 13.07 -6.93 4.29
CA GLY A 269 12.02 -5.94 4.41
C GLY A 269 11.34 -5.67 3.06
N GLU A 270 10.07 -5.25 3.12
CA GLU A 270 9.24 -5.00 1.94
C GLU A 270 8.69 -3.58 1.89
N HIS A 271 8.62 -3.04 0.68
CA HIS A 271 7.85 -1.84 0.34
C HIS A 271 7.14 -2.11 -0.97
N VAL A 272 5.82 -2.21 -0.91
CA VAL A 272 5.00 -2.47 -2.08
C VAL A 272 3.85 -1.47 -2.11
N THR A 273 3.62 -0.85 -3.27
CA THR A 273 2.53 0.11 -3.49
C THR A 273 1.75 -0.30 -4.72
N TRP A 274 0.43 -0.28 -4.62
CA TRP A 274 -0.49 -0.51 -5.73
C TRP A 274 -1.43 0.67 -5.90
N VAL A 275 -1.81 0.93 -7.15
CA VAL A 275 -2.91 1.82 -7.51
C VAL A 275 -3.84 1.08 -8.45
N ASN A 276 -5.12 0.98 -8.11
CA ASN A 276 -6.13 0.21 -8.84
C ASN A 276 -5.66 -1.21 -9.20
N GLY A 277 -5.10 -1.92 -8.22
CA GLY A 277 -4.58 -3.28 -8.43
C GLY A 277 -3.21 -3.34 -9.11
N ASN A 278 -2.81 -2.30 -9.83
CA ASN A 278 -1.56 -2.24 -10.57
C ASN A 278 -0.37 -1.92 -9.65
N ARG A 279 0.68 -2.75 -9.71
CA ARG A 279 1.86 -2.63 -8.86
C ARG A 279 2.76 -1.49 -9.34
N GLN A 280 3.00 -0.51 -8.47
CA GLN A 280 3.80 0.69 -8.73
C GLN A 280 5.23 0.52 -8.23
N ILE A 281 5.38 0.06 -6.98
CA ILE A 281 6.65 -0.20 -6.29
C ILE A 281 6.61 -1.63 -5.78
N ASP A 282 7.73 -2.35 -5.85
CA ASP A 282 7.81 -3.79 -5.57
C ASP A 282 9.17 -4.22 -5.01
N ARG A 283 9.48 -3.80 -3.78
CA ARG A 283 10.78 -4.04 -3.15
C ARG A 283 10.65 -5.09 -2.05
N HIS A 284 11.56 -6.07 -2.03
CA HIS A 284 11.53 -7.20 -1.08
C HIS A 284 12.87 -7.47 -0.36
N THR A 285 13.90 -6.68 -0.65
CA THR A 285 15.25 -6.89 -0.10
C THR A 285 15.74 -5.67 0.70
N LEU A 286 14.85 -5.10 1.51
CA LEU A 286 15.14 -3.89 2.29
C LEU A 286 15.71 -4.25 3.65
N GLN A 287 16.53 -3.35 4.21
CA GLN A 287 17.01 -3.41 5.59
C GLN A 287 16.81 -2.04 6.28
N PRO A 288 15.55 -1.61 6.51
CA PRO A 288 15.24 -0.34 7.15
C PRO A 288 15.68 -0.24 8.62
N ARG A 289 15.67 -1.35 9.38
CA ARG A 289 15.98 -1.37 10.81
C ARG A 289 17.21 -2.20 11.16
N ASP A 290 17.85 -1.82 12.26
CA ASP A 290 19.04 -2.47 12.84
C ASP A 290 18.83 -2.96 14.28
N ALA A 291 17.71 -2.62 14.93
CA ALA A 291 17.40 -3.05 16.29
C ALA A 291 15.98 -3.61 16.43
N ALA A 292 15.82 -4.61 17.31
CA ALA A 292 14.54 -5.31 17.49
C ALA A 292 13.40 -4.40 17.99
N GLY A 293 13.74 -3.37 18.79
CA GLY A 293 12.78 -2.40 19.33
C GLY A 293 12.32 -1.33 18.33
N GLN A 294 12.90 -1.27 17.13
CA GLN A 294 12.45 -0.35 16.08
C GLN A 294 11.26 -0.96 15.35
N LEU A 295 10.06 -0.49 15.69
CA LEU A 295 8.78 -0.99 15.18
C LEU A 295 7.93 0.17 14.67
N LEU A 296 7.13 -0.07 13.64
CA LEU A 296 6.19 0.91 13.13
C LEU A 296 5.11 1.15 14.20
N ASN A 297 4.83 2.41 14.50
CA ASN A 297 3.83 2.81 15.49
C ASN A 297 3.01 4.04 15.07
N CYS A 298 3.24 4.57 13.87
CA CYS A 298 2.42 5.61 13.29
C CYS A 298 2.27 5.47 11.77
N SER A 299 1.07 5.82 11.28
CA SER A 299 0.70 5.85 9.87
C SER A 299 -0.20 7.06 9.55
N TYR A 300 0.19 7.91 8.59
CA TYR A 300 -0.61 9.08 8.20
C TYR A 300 -1.79 8.72 7.29
N LEU A 301 -3.02 9.08 7.66
CA LEU A 301 -4.19 8.94 6.79
C LEU A 301 -4.17 9.98 5.67
N VAL A 302 -4.08 11.26 6.06
CA VAL A 302 -4.08 12.37 5.11
C VAL A 302 -2.66 12.83 4.94
N VAL A 303 -2.25 12.92 3.69
CA VAL A 303 -0.86 13.10 3.32
C VAL A 303 -0.71 14.37 2.52
N GLY A 304 0.46 15.00 2.70
CA GLY A 304 0.69 16.33 2.18
C GLY A 304 0.69 16.39 0.65
N MET A 305 0.59 17.59 0.15
CA MET A 305 0.67 17.89 -1.27
C MET A 305 1.50 19.15 -1.47
N ASP A 306 2.23 19.18 -2.58
CA ASP A 306 2.87 20.37 -3.09
C ASP A 306 2.07 20.81 -4.31
N TYR A 307 1.72 22.09 -4.38
CA TYR A 307 0.82 22.59 -5.42
C TYR A 307 1.04 24.06 -5.75
N TRP A 308 0.52 24.46 -6.90
CA TRP A 308 0.41 25.84 -7.31
C TRP A 308 -1.01 26.32 -7.12
N ILE A 309 -1.16 27.47 -6.47
CA ILE A 309 -2.44 28.17 -6.41
C ILE A 309 -2.69 28.87 -7.72
N ASN A 310 -3.94 28.76 -8.19
CA ASN A 310 -4.45 29.72 -9.15
C ASN A 310 -4.94 30.94 -8.36
N PRO A 311 -4.33 32.13 -8.52
CA PRO A 311 -4.72 33.33 -7.76
C PRO A 311 -6.17 33.76 -7.98
N SER A 312 -6.80 33.28 -9.05
CA SER A 312 -8.21 33.53 -9.37
C SER A 312 -9.17 32.45 -8.87
N SER A 313 -8.66 31.35 -8.30
CA SER A 313 -9.52 30.30 -7.77
C SER A 313 -9.98 30.64 -6.37
N THR A 314 -11.30 30.52 -6.14
CA THR A 314 -11.88 30.53 -4.80
C THR A 314 -11.74 29.17 -4.11
N ASP A 315 -11.43 28.13 -4.88
CA ASP A 315 -11.22 26.77 -4.40
C ASP A 315 -9.75 26.36 -4.61
N GLY A 316 -8.92 26.17 -3.56
CA GLY A 316 -7.55 25.68 -3.71
C GLY A 316 -7.49 24.19 -4.13
N VAL A 317 -6.29 23.60 -4.19
CA VAL A 317 -6.15 22.16 -4.47
C VAL A 317 -6.77 21.32 -3.34
N ALA A 318 -7.49 20.27 -3.70
CA ALA A 318 -8.18 19.39 -2.78
C ALA A 318 -7.87 17.91 -3.08
N VAL A 319 -7.84 17.11 -2.01
CA VAL A 319 -7.71 15.65 -2.05
C VAL A 319 -8.78 15.06 -1.14
N TRP A 320 -9.53 14.10 -1.65
CA TRP A 320 -10.53 13.34 -0.92
C TRP A 320 -10.03 11.93 -0.65
N TYR A 321 -10.35 11.45 0.55
CA TYR A 321 -10.00 10.13 1.05
C TYR A 321 -11.27 9.41 1.49
N ASP A 322 -11.38 8.13 1.19
CA ASP A 322 -12.49 7.28 1.59
C ASP A 322 -12.01 5.86 1.89
N ASP A 323 -12.86 5.02 2.48
CA ASP A 323 -12.58 3.60 2.82
C ASP A 323 -11.19 3.39 3.46
N HIS A 324 -10.79 4.20 4.45
CA HIS A 324 -9.46 4.07 5.08
C HIS A 324 -9.37 2.80 5.92
N TYR A 325 -8.61 1.83 5.44
CA TYR A 325 -8.31 0.56 6.09
C TYR A 325 -6.83 0.51 6.48
N LEU A 326 -6.52 0.23 7.75
CA LEU A 326 -5.17 0.02 8.26
C LEU A 326 -5.11 -1.24 9.13
N ASP A 327 -4.10 -2.06 8.91
CA ASP A 327 -3.93 -3.36 9.55
C ASP A 327 -2.47 -3.65 9.85
N THR A 328 -2.20 -4.39 10.92
CA THR A 328 -0.85 -4.88 11.26
C THR A 328 -0.56 -6.24 10.62
N SER A 329 -1.35 -6.65 9.61
CA SER A 329 -1.05 -7.82 8.81
C SER A 329 -1.47 -7.66 7.36
N ARG A 330 -0.75 -8.37 6.48
CA ARG A 330 -1.16 -8.53 5.07
C ARG A 330 -2.45 -9.36 4.92
N ALA A 331 -2.78 -10.18 5.92
CA ALA A 331 -3.93 -11.07 5.89
C ALA A 331 -5.27 -10.30 5.92
N ARG A 332 -6.10 -10.50 4.89
CA ARG A 332 -7.37 -9.77 4.72
C ARG A 332 -8.35 -10.48 3.80
N LEU A 333 -9.64 -10.28 4.07
CA LEU A 333 -10.74 -10.67 3.19
C LEU A 333 -11.06 -9.48 2.30
N VAL A 334 -11.22 -9.70 1.00
CA VAL A 334 -11.34 -8.63 0.01
C VAL A 334 -12.56 -8.88 -0.86
N LEU A 335 -13.39 -7.85 -1.02
CA LEU A 335 -14.42 -7.77 -2.05
C LEU A 335 -13.84 -7.03 -3.24
N ALA A 336 -13.78 -7.67 -4.40
CA ALA A 336 -13.13 -7.14 -5.60
C ALA A 336 -14.06 -7.14 -6.82
N ASN A 337 -13.72 -6.35 -7.83
CA ASN A 337 -14.54 -6.10 -9.02
C ASN A 337 -14.16 -6.93 -10.25
N ALA A 338 -13.27 -7.92 -10.12
CA ALA A 338 -12.94 -8.81 -11.22
C ALA A 338 -12.77 -10.27 -10.75
N ALA A 339 -12.98 -11.19 -11.70
CA ALA A 339 -12.88 -12.63 -11.48
C ALA A 339 -11.44 -13.15 -11.30
N THR A 340 -10.43 -12.31 -11.55
CA THR A 340 -9.04 -12.61 -11.21
C THR A 340 -8.43 -11.48 -10.39
N TRP A 341 -7.53 -11.83 -9.47
CA TRP A 341 -6.85 -10.86 -8.61
C TRP A 341 -6.06 -9.83 -9.43
N ALA A 342 -5.39 -10.28 -10.50
CA ALA A 342 -4.58 -9.43 -11.36
C ALA A 342 -5.41 -8.41 -12.18
N ALA A 343 -6.68 -8.73 -12.49
CA ALA A 343 -7.58 -7.83 -13.20
C ALA A 343 -8.39 -6.91 -12.29
N SER A 344 -8.31 -7.11 -10.96
CA SER A 344 -9.12 -6.34 -10.01
C SER A 344 -8.56 -4.93 -9.83
N THR A 345 -9.34 -3.93 -10.25
CA THR A 345 -9.01 -2.51 -10.08
C THR A 345 -9.63 -1.90 -8.82
N ILE A 346 -10.58 -2.61 -8.24
CA ILE A 346 -11.15 -2.35 -6.93
C ILE A 346 -11.01 -3.63 -6.10
N ARG A 347 -10.43 -3.50 -4.91
CA ARG A 347 -10.06 -4.54 -3.94
C ARG A 347 -10.41 -4.05 -2.54
N ASN A 348 -11.69 -3.90 -2.22
CA ASN A 348 -12.15 -3.34 -0.96
C ASN A 348 -11.96 -4.33 0.22
N PRO A 349 -11.03 -4.09 1.16
CA PRO A 349 -10.87 -4.95 2.32
C PRO A 349 -12.12 -4.91 3.21
N GLN A 350 -12.53 -6.06 3.70
CA GLN A 350 -13.70 -6.22 4.56
C GLN A 350 -13.28 -6.22 6.03
N VAL A 351 -14.13 -5.68 6.90
CA VAL A 351 -13.84 -5.58 8.34
C VAL A 351 -14.12 -6.93 9.00
N ALA A 352 -13.08 -7.75 9.13
CA ALA A 352 -13.18 -9.05 9.80
C ALA A 352 -13.40 -8.87 11.31
N SER A 353 -14.35 -9.59 11.87
CA SER A 353 -14.59 -9.67 13.33
C SER A 353 -14.01 -10.95 13.93
N GLN A 354 -13.84 -12.00 13.12
CA GLN A 354 -13.20 -13.26 13.49
C GLN A 354 -12.39 -13.81 12.33
N TRP A 355 -11.23 -14.39 12.61
CA TRP A 355 -10.37 -15.01 11.61
C TRP A 355 -9.67 -16.22 12.19
N GLN A 356 -9.98 -17.38 11.62
CA GLN A 356 -9.30 -18.63 11.90
C GLN A 356 -9.09 -19.40 10.60
N ASP A 357 -8.27 -20.46 10.67
CA ASP A 357 -8.07 -21.28 9.49
C ASP A 357 -9.41 -21.89 9.04
N GLY A 358 -9.77 -21.62 7.78
CA GLY A 358 -11.00 -22.09 7.15
C GLY A 358 -12.29 -21.35 7.51
N SER A 359 -12.27 -20.31 8.35
CA SER A 359 -13.47 -19.50 8.62
C SER A 359 -13.13 -18.04 8.94
N ILE A 360 -13.77 -17.11 8.23
CA ILE A 360 -13.66 -15.66 8.46
C ILE A 360 -15.06 -15.07 8.58
N SER A 361 -15.36 -14.40 9.69
CA SER A 361 -16.57 -13.59 9.84
C SER A 361 -16.21 -12.12 9.62
N ALA A 362 -16.98 -11.42 8.79
CA ALA A 362 -16.72 -10.03 8.45
C ALA A 362 -18.01 -9.23 8.27
N THR A 363 -17.92 -7.92 8.42
CA THR A 363 -18.99 -6.98 8.06
C THR A 363 -18.80 -6.56 6.61
N LEU A 364 -19.87 -6.63 5.80
CA LEU A 364 -19.80 -6.22 4.41
C LEU A 364 -19.69 -4.69 4.29
N GLN A 365 -18.53 -4.25 3.85
CA GLN A 365 -18.29 -2.90 3.38
C GLN A 365 -18.45 -2.88 1.87
N ARG A 366 -19.50 -2.20 1.40
CA ARG A 366 -19.85 -2.20 -0.02
C ARG A 366 -18.88 -1.33 -0.83
N GLY A 367 -18.22 -0.33 -0.25
CA GLY A 367 -17.08 0.40 -0.84
C GLY A 367 -17.26 0.74 -2.33
N GLY A 368 -18.34 1.45 -2.67
CA GLY A 368 -18.64 1.91 -4.02
C GLY A 368 -19.15 0.85 -5.01
N PHE A 369 -19.31 -0.42 -4.60
CA PHE A 369 -19.88 -1.45 -5.47
C PHE A 369 -21.38 -1.24 -5.67
N SER A 370 -21.81 -1.34 -6.94
CA SER A 370 -23.25 -1.42 -7.27
C SER A 370 -23.79 -2.83 -7.02
N SER A 371 -25.11 -3.00 -7.07
CA SER A 371 -25.75 -4.32 -7.12
C SER A 371 -25.22 -5.11 -8.32
N GLY A 372 -25.03 -6.42 -8.17
CA GLY A 372 -24.52 -7.29 -9.23
C GLY A 372 -23.41 -8.22 -8.77
N ILE A 373 -22.62 -8.72 -9.71
CA ILE A 373 -21.55 -9.69 -9.42
C ILE A 373 -20.33 -8.97 -8.86
N ALA A 374 -19.81 -9.49 -7.75
CA ALA A 374 -18.50 -9.17 -7.20
C ALA A 374 -17.77 -10.47 -6.86
N TRP A 375 -16.50 -10.37 -6.45
CA TRP A 375 -15.67 -11.54 -6.15
C TRP A 375 -15.00 -11.40 -4.80
N LEU A 376 -15.10 -12.43 -3.97
CA LEU A 376 -14.37 -12.53 -2.73
C LEU A 376 -13.01 -13.18 -2.94
N TYR A 377 -12.03 -12.67 -2.22
CA TYR A 377 -10.67 -13.21 -2.13
C TYR A 377 -10.21 -13.23 -0.69
N VAL A 378 -9.47 -14.27 -0.32
CA VAL A 378 -8.69 -14.31 0.92
C VAL A 378 -7.23 -14.10 0.56
N VAL A 379 -6.61 -13.09 1.16
CA VAL A 379 -5.16 -12.89 1.15
C VAL A 379 -4.61 -13.31 2.50
N ARG A 380 -3.55 -14.12 2.50
CA ARG A 380 -2.84 -14.55 3.72
C ARG A 380 -1.75 -13.56 4.13
N ALA A 381 -1.19 -13.78 5.32
CA ALA A 381 -0.05 -13.02 5.83
C ALA A 381 1.19 -13.13 4.92
N ASP A 382 1.40 -14.28 4.27
CA ASP A 382 2.48 -14.48 3.28
C ASP A 382 2.21 -13.80 1.91
N GLY A 383 1.06 -13.15 1.75
CA GLY A 383 0.65 -12.49 0.50
C GLY A 383 0.05 -13.41 -0.56
N SER A 384 0.01 -14.72 -0.34
CA SER A 384 -0.72 -15.63 -1.23
C SER A 384 -2.22 -15.33 -1.22
N THR A 385 -2.84 -15.46 -2.38
CA THR A 385 -4.23 -15.07 -2.63
C THR A 385 -5.03 -16.28 -3.10
N SER A 386 -6.29 -16.37 -2.69
CA SER A 386 -7.17 -17.46 -3.10
C SER A 386 -7.56 -17.35 -4.57
N ALA A 387 -8.09 -18.44 -5.12
CA ALA A 387 -8.96 -18.31 -6.29
C ALA A 387 -10.18 -17.42 -5.95
N SER A 388 -10.76 -16.79 -6.97
CA SER A 388 -11.93 -15.94 -6.79
C SER A 388 -13.15 -16.76 -6.40
N TRP A 389 -14.01 -16.19 -5.55
CA TRP A 389 -15.32 -16.74 -5.26
C TRP A 389 -16.41 -15.73 -5.66
N PRO A 390 -17.24 -16.03 -6.67
CA PRO A 390 -18.26 -15.09 -7.11
C PRO A 390 -19.35 -14.95 -6.05
N VAL A 391 -19.81 -13.72 -5.85
CA VAL A 391 -20.95 -13.37 -5.00
C VAL A 391 -21.86 -12.40 -5.73
N THR A 392 -23.14 -12.37 -5.33
CA THR A 392 -24.10 -11.39 -5.83
C THR A 392 -24.43 -10.40 -4.72
N LEU A 393 -24.21 -9.12 -5.01
CA LEU A 393 -24.62 -8.01 -4.16
C LEU A 393 -26.04 -7.59 -4.53
N PRO A 394 -26.96 -7.46 -3.57
CA PRO A 394 -28.34 -7.04 -3.79
C PRO A 394 -28.45 -5.54 -4.09
#